data_AF-A0A8T6QGK7-F1
#
_entry.id   AF-A0A8T6QGK7-F1
#
_cell.length_a   1.000
_cell.length_b   1.000
_cell.length_c   1.000
_cell.angle_alpha   90.00
_cell.angle_beta   90.00
_cell.angle_gamma   90.00
#
_symmetry.space_group_name_H-M   'P 1'
#
loop_
_entity.id
_entity.type
_entity.pdbx_description
1 polymer ?
#
loop_
_entity_poly.entity_id
_entity_poly.type
_entity_poly.pdbx_seq_one_letter_code
_entity_poly.pdbx_strand_id
1 'polypeptide(L)' 'MNISNSQVNRLRHFVRAGLRSLFRPEPQTAVEWADANYYLPKESAYQEGRWETLPFQRAIMNAMGSDYIREVNVVKSAR' A
#
# COMPACT_ATOMS: atom_id res chain seq x y z
N MET A 1 36.18 -32.10 -3.31
CA MET A 1 36.04 -30.69 -2.90
C MET A 1 34.82 -30.57 -2.01
N ASN A 2 34.95 -30.04 -0.80
CA ASN A 2 33.83 -29.87 0.13
C ASN A 2 33.66 -28.37 0.41
N ILE A 3 32.44 -27.85 0.27
CA ILE A 3 32.15 -26.44 0.53
C ILE A 3 32.02 -26.23 2.04
N SER A 4 32.68 -25.20 2.59
CA SER A 4 32.59 -24.89 4.01
C SER A 4 31.29 -24.18 4.38
N ASN A 5 30.87 -24.29 5.64
CA ASN A 5 29.69 -23.57 6.14
C ASN A 5 29.81 -22.04 5.97
N SER A 6 31.02 -21.48 6.07
CA SER A 6 31.25 -20.05 5.84
C SER A 6 31.04 -19.65 4.38
N GLN A 7 31.44 -20.51 3.44
CA GLN A 7 31.17 -20.31 2.01
C GLN A 7 29.67 -20.41 1.70
N VAL A 8 28.95 -21.36 2.30
CA VAL A 8 27.49 -21.45 2.18
C VAL A 8 26.80 -20.19 2.70
N ASN A 9 27.21 -19.68 3.87
CA ASN A 9 26.59 -18.49 4.47
C ASN A 9 26.85 -17.22 3.65
N ARG A 10 28.06 -17.06 3.11
CA ARG A 10 28.37 -15.95 2.20
C ARG A 10 27.55 -16.03 0.92
N LEU A 11 27.44 -17.23 0.33
CA LEU A 11 26.60 -17.44 -0.85
C LEU A 11 25.15 -17.03 -0.58
N ARG A 12 24.55 -17.48 0.53
CA ARG A 12 23.19 -17.10 0.93
C ARG A 12 23.05 -15.58 1.09
N HIS A 13 24.02 -14.91 1.70
CA HIS A 13 24.00 -13.46 1.87
C HIS A 13 23.97 -12.73 0.52
N PHE A 14 24.90 -13.06 -0.38
CA PHE A 14 24.99 -12.39 -1.68
C PHE A 14 23.80 -12.70 -2.58
N VAL A 15 23.29 -13.94 -2.55
CA VAL A 15 22.07 -14.31 -3.28
C VAL A 15 20.87 -13.50 -2.76
N ARG A 16 20.67 -13.39 -1.45
CA ARG A 16 19.57 -12.58 -0.89
C ARG A 16 19.72 -11.10 -1.21
N ALA A 17 20.94 -10.56 -1.12
CA ALA A 17 21.21 -9.17 -1.45
C ALA A 17 20.95 -8.89 -2.94
N GLY A 18 21.42 -9.76 -3.83
CA GLY A 18 21.23 -9.64 -5.28
C GLY A 18 19.77 -9.77 -5.70
N LEU A 19 19.02 -10.68 -5.09
CA LEU A 19 17.59 -10.86 -5.38
C LEU A 19 16.70 -9.78 -4.74
N ARG A 20 17.22 -8.94 -3.84
CA ARG A 20 16.43 -7.92 -3.13
C ARG A 20 15.82 -6.89 -4.09
N SER A 21 16.47 -6.59 -5.21
CA SER A 21 15.92 -5.66 -6.22
C SER A 21 14.70 -6.20 -6.95
N LEU A 22 14.51 -7.53 -6.95
CA LEU A 22 13.35 -8.19 -7.54
C LEU A 22 12.17 -8.26 -6.57
N PHE A 23 12.38 -7.89 -5.31
CA PHE A 23 11.31 -7.85 -4.33
C PHE A 23 10.33 -6.72 -4.65
N ARG A 24 9.06 -7.09 -4.80
CA ARG A 24 7.93 -6.16 -4.83
C ARG A 24 7.05 -6.49 -3.62
N PRO A 25 6.65 -5.51 -2.80
CA PRO A 25 5.68 -5.76 -1.75
C PRO A 25 4.35 -6.19 -2.35
N GLU A 26 3.53 -6.88 -1.55
CA GLU A 26 2.17 -7.21 -1.94
C GLU A 26 1.41 -5.93 -2.34
N PRO A 27 0.58 -5.98 -3.39
CA PRO A 27 -0.25 -4.83 -3.77
C PRO A 27 -1.10 -4.38 -2.57
N GLN A 28 -1.05 -3.09 -2.28
CA GLN A 28 -1.88 -2.46 -1.26
C GLN A 28 -2.94 -1.61 -1.94
N THR A 29 -4.18 -1.75 -1.50
CA THR A 29 -5.29 -0.93 -1.99
C THR A 29 -5.28 0.47 -1.37
N ALA A 30 -5.92 1.43 -2.02
CA ALA A 30 -6.02 2.79 -1.51
C ALA A 30 -6.69 2.85 -0.13
N VAL A 31 -7.71 2.02 0.10
CA VAL A 31 -8.40 1.91 1.39
C VAL A 31 -7.48 1.39 2.49
N GLU A 32 -6.74 0.30 2.22
CA GLU A 32 -5.80 -0.26 3.20
C GLU A 32 -4.71 0.74 3.57
N TRP A 33 -4.20 1.49 2.59
CA TRP A 33 -3.22 2.53 2.87
C TRP A 33 -3.84 3.66 3.72
N ALA A 34 -5.04 4.13 3.38
CA ALA A 34 -5.71 5.21 4.09
C ALA A 34 -6.04 4.83 5.54
N ASP A 35 -6.65 3.67 5.77
CA ASP A 35 -6.98 3.19 7.11
C ASP A 35 -5.72 2.96 7.98
N ALA A 36 -4.61 2.55 7.36
CA ALA A 36 -3.34 2.31 8.05
C ALA A 36 -2.56 3.59 8.36
N ASN A 37 -2.57 4.58 7.46
CA ASN A 37 -1.59 5.67 7.47
C ASN A 37 -2.20 7.08 7.48
N TYR A 38 -3.46 7.26 7.08
CA TYR A 38 -4.01 8.60 6.87
C TYR A 38 -4.65 9.18 8.14
N TYR A 39 -4.39 10.47 8.36
CA TYR A 39 -4.92 11.24 9.47
C TYR A 39 -5.61 12.50 8.94
N LEU A 40 -6.82 12.77 9.42
CA LEU A 40 -7.63 13.92 9.09
C LEU A 40 -7.13 15.14 9.89
N PRO A 41 -6.54 16.15 9.22
CA PRO A 41 -5.99 17.32 9.89
C PRO A 41 -7.09 18.24 10.40
N LYS A 42 -6.89 18.84 11.57
CA LYS A 42 -7.83 19.79 12.18
C LYS A 42 -8.10 21.01 11.32
N GLU A 43 -7.13 21.42 10.50
CA GLU A 43 -7.22 22.62 9.65
C GLU A 43 -8.15 22.44 8.45
N SER A 44 -8.43 21.19 8.06
CA SER A 44 -9.14 20.88 6.81
C SER A 44 -10.31 19.90 6.98
N ALA A 45 -10.46 19.30 8.17
CA ALA A 45 -11.54 18.38 8.48
C ALA A 45 -12.41 18.93 9.62
N TYR A 46 -13.74 18.81 9.47
CA TYR A 46 -14.69 19.09 10.55
C TYR A 46 -14.50 18.15 11.76
N GLN A 47 -13.99 16.95 11.51
CA GLN A 47 -13.64 15.97 12.53
C GLN A 47 -12.17 15.61 12.34
N GLU A 48 -11.37 15.93 13.35
CA GLU A 48 -9.97 15.53 13.42
C GLU A 48 -9.88 14.06 13.86
N GLY A 49 -8.92 13.31 13.32
CA GLY A 49 -8.60 11.98 13.83
C GLY A 49 -8.05 11.05 12.77
N ARG A 50 -7.92 9.77 13.14
CA ARG A 50 -7.52 8.73 12.19
C ARG A 50 -8.62 8.55 11.15
N TRP A 51 -8.22 8.39 9.88
CA TRP A 51 -9.16 8.06 8.83
C TRP A 51 -9.79 6.68 9.07
N GLU A 52 -11.10 6.58 8.85
CA GLU A 52 -11.83 5.32 8.79
C GLU A 52 -12.70 5.30 7.54
N THR A 53 -12.43 4.35 6.65
CA THR A 53 -13.17 4.24 5.40
C THR A 53 -14.59 3.73 5.62
N LEU A 54 -15.57 4.56 5.28
CA LEU A 54 -16.98 4.17 5.34
C LEU A 54 -17.30 3.08 4.30
N PRO A 55 -18.27 2.18 4.57
CA PRO A 55 -18.55 1.05 3.68
C PRO A 55 -18.78 1.42 2.21
N PHE A 56 -19.53 2.50 1.94
CA PHE A 56 -19.81 2.93 0.57
C PHE A 56 -18.59 3.56 -0.13
N GLN A 57 -17.62 4.08 0.63
CA GLN A 57 -16.43 4.71 0.08
C GLN A 57 -15.42 3.69 -0.44
N ARG A 58 -15.43 2.46 0.09
CA ARG A 58 -14.40 1.44 -0.22
C ARG A 58 -14.23 1.19 -1.71
N ALA A 59 -15.33 0.92 -2.41
CA ALA A 59 -15.30 0.64 -3.84
C ALA A 59 -14.84 1.87 -4.65
N ILE A 60 -15.31 3.06 -4.27
CA ILE A 60 -14.96 4.33 -4.94
C ILE A 60 -13.47 4.64 -4.76
N MET A 61 -12.94 4.53 -3.54
CA MET A 61 -11.54 4.78 -3.23
C MET A 61 -10.62 3.77 -3.92
N ASN A 62 -10.95 2.49 -3.89
CA ASN A 62 -10.16 1.48 -4.58
C ASN A 62 -10.22 1.62 -6.09
N ALA A 63 -11.34 2.11 -6.64
CA ALA A 63 -11.42 2.47 -8.04
C ALA A 63 -10.50 3.66 -8.39
N MET A 64 -10.49 4.70 -7.56
CA MET A 64 -9.60 5.86 -7.75
C MET A 64 -8.11 5.52 -7.62
N GLY A 65 -7.75 4.56 -6.76
CA GLY A 65 -6.38 4.10 -6.57
C GLY A 65 -5.94 2.97 -7.50
N SER A 66 -6.75 2.59 -8.48
CA SER A 66 -6.44 1.50 -9.41
C SER A 66 -5.75 2.01 -10.67
N ASP A 67 -4.58 1.46 -10.99
CA ASP A 67 -3.85 1.76 -12.24
C ASP A 67 -4.64 1.38 -13.51
N TYR A 68 -5.68 0.55 -13.38
CA TYR A 68 -6.52 0.11 -14.50
C TYR A 68 -7.69 1.06 -14.79
N ILE A 69 -7.98 2.00 -13.90
CA ILE A 69 -9.14 2.88 -13.99
C ILE A 69 -8.66 4.31 -14.22
N ARG A 70 -9.04 4.87 -15.37
CA ARG A 70 -8.63 6.23 -15.75
C ARG A 70 -9.56 7.30 -15.21
N GLU A 71 -10.86 7.00 -15.11
CA GLU A 71 -11.88 7.95 -14.70
C GLU A 71 -12.89 7.28 -13.77
N VAL A 72 -13.24 7.97 -12.68
CA VAL A 72 -14.28 7.54 -11.74
C VAL A 72 -15.32 8.66 -11.66
N ASN A 73 -16.54 8.36 -12.11
CA ASN A 73 -17.66 9.30 -12.07
C ASN A 73 -18.57 8.95 -10.90
N VAL A 74 -18.76 9.88 -9.96
CA VAL A 74 -19.59 9.68 -8.77
C VAL A 74 -20.68 10.76 -8.74
N VAL A 75 -21.94 10.33 -8.68
CA VAL A 75 -23.04 11.25 -8.40
C VAL A 75 -23.08 11.50 -6.91
N LYS A 76 -22.62 12.66 -6.48
CA LYS A 76 -22.69 13.11 -5.08
C LYS A 76 -24.01 13.85 -4.85
N SER A 77 -24.61 13.66 -3.68
CA SER A 77 -25.67 14.55 -3.19
C SER A 77 -25.19 16.01 -3.20
N ALA A 78 -26.08 16.92 -3.57
CA ALA A 78 -25.83 18.37 -3.51
C ALA A 78 -25.88 18.93 -2.08
N ARG A 79 -26.27 18.11 -1.10
CA ARG A 79 -26.28 18.44 0.32
C ARG A 79 -24.97 18.09 1.00
#